data_AF-A0A449B4W6-F1
#
_entry.id   AF-A0A449B4W6-F1
#
_cell.length_a   1.000
_cell.length_b   1.000
_cell.length_c   1.000
_cell.angle_alpha   90.00
_cell.angle_beta   90.00
_cell.angle_gamma   90.00
#
_symmetry.space_group_name_H-M   'P 1'
#
loop_
_entity.id
_entity.type
_entity.pdbx_description
1 polymer ?
#
loop_
_entity_poly.entity_id
_entity_poly.type
_entity_poly.pdbx_seq_one_letter_code
_entity_poly.pdbx_strand_id
1 'polypeptide(L)'
;MPNFLSGISEANTGLEYIVDGTTTEKWLNKAIRFNDQNNRNGIRNSILEYERIFDQEASRRAKNLNLKYSRNMFAVENDFNDAMNYSNNYFGQFQSINNGWFRDRWYREFLDFKLYDDNGMPIVDDTIRIKNLEGNVAKDRVEAYWNYYIQSQGVGKRNVSGIWRDQDKDAIAMFGYLTKDIAEKANFIAFKDKDNGEIKTIAIKKQNTNNMFYYKTQDLENEIKFNNGDTSVRHTLAEEKYDYTDKNGHHKGEGFVSWVTNYEVMSRYRDNLLKPGLHGKRYEMYFASDESGKERIAEIDLGDYESVSENGKTFSQAPTKIEKVITKDKDGNIKETIEMVIFDQFNGVNVG
;
A
#
# COMPACT_ATOMS: atom_id res chain seq x y z
N MET A 1 7.21 -18.80 -20.39
CA MET A 1 8.03 -17.62 -20.74
C MET A 1 9.11 -18.01 -21.75
N PRO A 2 9.56 -17.11 -22.63
CA PRO A 2 10.57 -17.44 -23.65
C PRO A 2 11.94 -17.75 -23.03
N ASN A 3 12.59 -18.84 -23.49
CA ASN A 3 13.83 -19.38 -22.89
C ASN A 3 15.11 -18.56 -23.16
N PHE A 4 15.03 -17.44 -23.87
CA PHE A 4 16.20 -16.63 -24.25
C PHE A 4 16.53 -15.49 -23.28
N LEU A 5 15.71 -15.28 -22.25
CA LEU A 5 15.95 -14.27 -21.21
C LEU A 5 16.49 -14.96 -19.95
N SER A 6 17.72 -14.61 -19.54
CA SER A 6 18.36 -15.09 -18.31
C SER A 6 18.34 -14.02 -17.22
N GLY A 7 18.23 -14.41 -15.95
CA GLY A 7 18.20 -13.50 -14.80
C GLY A 7 16.81 -12.98 -14.40
N ILE A 8 15.74 -13.53 -14.97
CA ILE A 8 14.36 -13.23 -14.57
C ILE A 8 13.95 -14.14 -13.40
N SER A 9 13.61 -13.54 -12.26
CA SER A 9 13.06 -14.19 -11.07
C SER A 9 11.95 -13.31 -10.48
N GLU A 10 11.04 -13.89 -9.69
CA GLU A 10 9.98 -13.12 -8.99
C GLU A 10 10.54 -11.97 -8.14
N ALA A 11 11.76 -12.12 -7.63
CA ALA A 11 12.47 -11.07 -6.89
C ALA A 11 12.94 -9.88 -7.77
N ASN A 12 13.04 -10.05 -9.09
CA ASN A 12 13.47 -9.02 -10.06
C ASN A 12 12.30 -8.44 -10.86
N THR A 13 11.28 -9.25 -11.17
CA THR A 13 10.10 -8.83 -11.94
C THR A 13 8.97 -8.31 -11.07
N GLY A 14 8.93 -8.68 -9.78
CA GLY A 14 7.71 -8.49 -8.98
C GLY A 14 6.62 -9.47 -9.43
N LEU A 15 5.54 -9.56 -8.64
CA LEU A 15 4.37 -10.41 -8.90
C LEU A 15 3.53 -9.84 -10.06
N GLU A 16 4.04 -9.94 -11.29
CA GLU A 16 3.43 -9.38 -12.51
C GLU A 16 2.13 -10.08 -12.94
N TYR A 17 1.67 -11.10 -12.22
CA TYR A 17 0.38 -11.73 -12.51
C TYR A 17 -0.81 -10.84 -12.11
N ILE A 18 -0.60 -9.76 -11.33
CA ILE A 18 -1.69 -8.97 -10.74
C ILE A 18 -1.50 -7.44 -10.80
N VAL A 19 -0.29 -6.85 -10.80
CA VAL A 19 -0.13 -5.38 -10.69
C VAL A 19 1.10 -4.84 -11.45
N ASP A 20 0.88 -3.81 -12.26
CA ASP A 20 1.83 -2.81 -12.81
C ASP A 20 3.14 -3.30 -13.51
N GLY A 21 3.20 -3.13 -14.83
CA GLY A 21 4.35 -3.46 -15.69
C GLY A 21 5.45 -2.40 -15.78
N THR A 22 5.37 -1.30 -15.03
CA THR A 22 6.41 -0.24 -15.01
C THR A 22 7.78 -0.79 -14.58
N THR A 23 7.81 -1.79 -13.70
CA THR A 23 9.07 -2.39 -13.21
C THR A 23 9.81 -3.16 -14.31
N THR A 24 9.10 -3.67 -15.32
CA THR A 24 9.64 -4.38 -16.50
C THR A 24 9.92 -3.46 -17.68
N GLU A 25 9.41 -2.23 -17.69
CA GLU A 25 9.68 -1.22 -18.73
C GLU A 25 11.18 -0.94 -18.88
N LYS A 26 11.93 -0.99 -17.78
CA LYS A 26 13.40 -0.87 -17.78
C LYS A 26 14.09 -1.90 -18.67
N TRP A 27 13.49 -3.09 -18.84
CA TRP A 27 14.01 -4.15 -19.69
C TRP A 27 13.61 -3.96 -21.15
N LEU A 28 12.45 -3.36 -21.43
CA LEU A 28 12.09 -2.89 -22.78
C LEU A 28 13.03 -1.79 -23.26
N ASN A 29 13.35 -0.83 -22.39
CA ASN A 29 14.28 0.25 -22.68
C ASN A 29 15.73 -0.25 -22.86
N LYS A 30 16.05 -1.45 -22.35
CA LYS A 30 17.33 -2.14 -22.57
C LYS A 30 17.30 -3.13 -23.74
N ALA A 31 16.15 -3.40 -24.33
CA ALA A 31 16.04 -4.32 -25.46
C ALA A 31 16.70 -3.69 -26.69
N ILE A 32 17.76 -4.33 -27.19
CA ILE A 32 18.44 -3.87 -28.39
C ILE A 32 17.54 -4.16 -29.59
N ARG A 33 17.12 -3.10 -30.29
CA ARG A 33 16.27 -3.23 -31.48
C ARG A 33 17.11 -3.74 -32.66
N PHE A 34 16.60 -4.74 -33.38
CA PHE A 34 17.24 -5.23 -34.60
C PHE A 34 17.20 -4.16 -35.70
N ASN A 35 16.04 -3.52 -35.88
CA ASN A 35 15.85 -2.35 -36.75
C ASN A 35 15.30 -1.18 -35.93
N ASP A 36 16.00 -0.05 -35.90
CA ASP A 36 15.53 1.19 -35.27
C ASP A 36 15.45 2.27 -36.36
N GLN A 37 14.24 2.52 -36.86
CA GLN A 37 14.01 3.45 -37.98
C GLN A 37 14.28 4.91 -37.59
N ASN A 38 14.24 5.23 -36.28
CA ASN A 38 14.39 6.60 -35.79
C ASN A 38 15.78 6.88 -35.18
N ASN A 39 16.62 5.87 -34.98
CA ASN A 39 17.91 6.01 -34.28
C ASN A 39 19.01 5.16 -34.94
N ARG A 40 20.25 5.67 -35.01
CA ARG A 40 21.39 4.98 -35.65
C ARG A 40 21.93 3.74 -34.91
N ASN A 41 21.32 3.35 -33.80
CA ASN A 41 21.87 2.37 -32.86
C ASN A 41 21.30 0.94 -33.02
N GLY A 42 20.48 0.68 -34.03
CA GLY A 42 19.97 -0.66 -34.33
C GLY A 42 21.06 -1.58 -34.89
N ILE A 43 21.05 -2.87 -34.50
CA ILE A 43 22.06 -3.86 -34.91
C ILE A 43 22.19 -3.94 -36.44
N ARG A 44 21.06 -3.93 -37.17
CA ARG A 44 21.05 -3.93 -38.64
C ARG A 44 21.77 -2.72 -39.22
N ASN A 45 21.54 -1.53 -38.66
CA ASN A 45 22.13 -0.28 -39.17
C ASN A 45 23.65 -0.29 -39.00
N SER A 46 24.15 -0.78 -37.86
CA SER A 46 25.59 -0.90 -37.61
C SER A 46 26.27 -1.92 -38.53
N ILE A 47 25.65 -3.09 -38.77
CA ILE A 47 26.19 -4.10 -39.68
C ILE A 47 26.16 -3.60 -41.13
N LEU A 48 25.04 -3.00 -41.55
CA LEU A 48 24.89 -2.44 -42.90
C LEU A 48 25.93 -1.35 -43.18
N GLU A 49 26.16 -0.44 -42.23
CA GLU A 49 27.14 0.64 -42.40
C GLU A 49 28.56 0.10 -42.52
N TYR A 50 28.95 -0.84 -41.65
CA TYR A 50 30.26 -1.48 -41.70
C TYR A 50 30.48 -2.23 -43.02
N GLU A 51 29.55 -3.11 -43.40
CA GLU A 51 29.68 -3.94 -44.60
C GLU A 51 29.62 -3.10 -45.88
N ARG A 52 28.84 -2.02 -45.90
CA ARG A 52 28.79 -1.11 -47.05
C ARG A 52 30.12 -0.39 -47.28
N ILE A 53 30.85 -0.04 -46.22
CA ILE A 53 32.18 0.57 -46.34
C ILE A 53 33.17 -0.46 -46.92
N PHE A 54 33.18 -1.68 -46.40
CA PHE A 54 34.03 -2.77 -46.90
C PHE A 54 33.72 -3.14 -48.35
N ASP A 55 32.44 -3.20 -48.71
CA ASP A 55 31.96 -3.50 -50.05
C ASP A 55 32.35 -2.42 -51.06
N GLN A 56 32.30 -1.14 -50.67
CA GLN A 56 32.79 -0.03 -51.48
C GLN A 56 34.30 -0.09 -51.72
N GLU A 57 35.08 -0.45 -50.69
CA GLU A 57 36.52 -0.68 -50.88
C GLU A 57 36.79 -1.86 -51.82
N ALA A 58 36.09 -2.98 -51.64
CA ALA A 58 36.22 -4.17 -52.49
C ALA A 58 35.86 -3.84 -53.94
N SER A 59 34.80 -3.07 -54.17
CA SER A 59 34.39 -2.57 -55.49
C SER A 59 35.47 -1.68 -56.13
N ARG A 60 36.04 -0.74 -55.37
CA ARG A 60 37.13 0.12 -55.84
C ARG A 60 38.39 -0.66 -56.18
N ARG A 61 38.77 -1.63 -55.34
CA ARG A 61 39.93 -2.52 -55.58
C ARG A 61 39.71 -3.37 -56.83
N ALA A 62 38.54 -3.98 -56.97
CA ALA A 62 38.19 -4.78 -58.15
C ALA A 62 38.24 -3.95 -59.43
N LYS A 63 37.72 -2.71 -59.40
CA LYS A 63 37.78 -1.78 -60.53
C LYS A 63 39.22 -1.39 -60.90
N ASN A 64 40.06 -1.10 -59.90
CA ASN A 64 41.45 -0.68 -60.13
C ASN A 64 42.35 -1.83 -60.60
N LEU A 65 42.05 -3.06 -60.21
CA LEU A 65 42.80 -4.26 -60.59
C LEU A 65 42.18 -5.02 -61.76
N ASN A 66 41.12 -4.48 -62.36
CA ASN A 66 40.34 -5.10 -63.44
C ASN A 66 39.81 -6.51 -63.12
N LEU A 67 39.44 -6.73 -61.86
CA LEU A 67 38.88 -7.98 -61.34
C LEU A 67 37.35 -7.92 -61.32
N LYS A 68 36.70 -9.09 -61.39
CA LYS A 68 35.24 -9.19 -61.26
C LYS A 68 34.85 -8.88 -59.82
N TYR A 69 34.04 -7.84 -59.63
CA TYR A 69 33.49 -7.48 -58.34
C TYR A 69 32.33 -8.41 -57.95
N SER A 70 32.32 -8.84 -56.70
CA SER A 70 31.22 -9.55 -56.06
C SER A 70 30.81 -8.76 -54.83
N ARG A 71 29.51 -8.51 -54.67
CA ARG A 71 28.96 -7.76 -53.54
C ARG A 71 29.08 -8.58 -52.26
N ASN A 72 29.48 -7.92 -51.17
CA ASN A 72 29.45 -8.52 -49.84
C ASN A 72 28.01 -8.75 -49.36
N MET A 73 27.80 -9.81 -48.58
CA MET A 73 26.54 -10.10 -47.91
C MET A 73 26.30 -9.06 -46.80
N PHE A 74 25.07 -8.59 -46.66
CA PHE A 74 24.66 -7.56 -45.67
C PHE A 74 25.06 -6.11 -46.01
N ALA A 75 25.60 -5.87 -47.21
CA ALA A 75 25.90 -4.51 -47.70
C ALA A 75 24.65 -3.75 -48.19
N VAL A 76 23.52 -4.44 -48.37
CA VAL A 76 22.23 -3.84 -48.74
C VAL A 76 21.11 -4.28 -47.84
N GLU A 77 20.09 -3.44 -47.74
CA GLU A 77 18.94 -3.65 -46.87
C GLU A 77 18.18 -4.96 -47.15
N ASN A 78 18.09 -5.36 -48.41
CA ASN A 78 17.39 -6.57 -48.83
C ASN A 78 18.07 -7.88 -48.38
N ASP A 79 19.30 -7.80 -47.88
CA ASP A 79 20.01 -8.97 -47.32
C ASP A 79 19.54 -9.28 -45.88
N PHE A 80 18.74 -8.39 -45.28
CA PHE A 80 18.13 -8.57 -43.96
C PHE A 80 16.64 -8.92 -44.10
N ASN A 81 16.19 -9.92 -43.34
CA ASN A 81 14.78 -10.26 -43.25
C ASN A 81 14.18 -9.66 -41.97
N ASP A 82 13.33 -8.64 -42.12
CA ASP A 82 12.65 -7.96 -41.01
C ASP A 82 11.56 -8.82 -40.35
N ALA A 83 11.25 -10.00 -40.88
CA ALA A 83 10.29 -10.94 -40.29
C ALA A 83 10.68 -11.45 -38.89
N MET A 84 11.94 -11.23 -38.46
CA MET A 84 12.42 -11.59 -37.12
C MET A 84 12.31 -10.47 -36.08
N ASN A 85 11.71 -9.31 -36.42
CA ASN A 85 11.26 -8.36 -35.40
C ASN A 85 10.09 -8.98 -34.62
N TYR A 86 10.42 -9.82 -33.64
CA TYR A 86 9.48 -10.24 -32.60
C TYR A 86 9.13 -9.01 -31.76
N SER A 87 8.15 -8.23 -32.22
CA SER A 87 7.40 -7.33 -31.36
C SER A 87 6.49 -8.21 -30.50
N ASN A 88 7.04 -8.75 -29.40
CA ASN A 88 6.21 -9.45 -28.44
C ASN A 88 5.36 -8.38 -27.74
N ASN A 89 4.15 -8.15 -28.26
CA ASN A 89 3.25 -7.04 -27.92
C ASN A 89 2.72 -7.07 -26.46
N TYR A 90 3.20 -8.00 -25.64
CA TYR A 90 2.74 -8.25 -24.29
C TYR A 90 3.79 -7.94 -23.22
N PHE A 91 5.06 -7.74 -23.60
CA PHE A 91 6.10 -7.37 -22.64
C PHE A 91 6.04 -5.85 -22.40
N GLY A 92 5.91 -5.43 -21.13
CA GLY A 92 5.88 -4.03 -20.69
C GLY A 92 4.74 -3.15 -21.26
N GLN A 93 3.68 -3.75 -21.80
CA GLN A 93 2.41 -3.04 -22.05
C GLN A 93 1.44 -3.33 -20.90
N PHE A 94 0.83 -2.28 -20.35
CA PHE A 94 -0.25 -2.44 -19.37
C PHE A 94 -1.46 -3.05 -20.08
N GLN A 95 -1.69 -4.35 -19.89
CA GLN A 95 -2.98 -4.93 -20.23
C GLN A 95 -3.98 -4.55 -19.14
N SER A 96 -4.63 -3.39 -19.30
CA SER A 96 -5.77 -2.96 -18.46
C SER A 96 -6.94 -3.96 -18.52
N ILE A 97 -6.94 -4.83 -19.53
CA ILE A 97 -7.89 -5.93 -19.72
C ILE A 97 -7.20 -7.27 -19.44
N ASN A 98 -6.57 -7.40 -18.26
CA ASN A 98 -6.24 -8.71 -17.75
C ASN A 98 -7.56 -9.49 -17.59
N ASN A 99 -7.62 -10.72 -18.09
CA ASN A 99 -8.75 -11.65 -17.93
C ASN A 99 -9.23 -11.79 -16.48
N GLY A 100 -8.44 -11.35 -15.49
CA GLY A 100 -8.87 -11.13 -14.12
C GLY A 100 -10.10 -10.24 -13.96
N TRP A 101 -10.27 -9.15 -14.72
CA TRP A 101 -11.46 -8.27 -14.60
C TRP A 101 -12.74 -8.96 -15.04
N PHE A 102 -12.74 -9.62 -16.20
CA PHE A 102 -13.90 -10.36 -16.69
C PHE A 102 -14.20 -11.57 -15.81
N ARG A 103 -13.16 -12.27 -15.35
CA ARG A 103 -13.31 -13.43 -14.48
C ARG A 103 -13.81 -13.02 -13.09
N ASP A 104 -13.31 -11.92 -12.52
CA ASP A 104 -13.78 -11.33 -11.26
C ASP A 104 -15.20 -10.77 -11.40
N ARG A 105 -15.54 -10.07 -12.49
CA ARG A 105 -16.90 -9.62 -12.78
C ARG A 105 -17.87 -10.80 -12.90
N TRP A 106 -17.49 -11.86 -13.61
CA TRP A 106 -18.30 -13.06 -13.76
C TRP A 106 -18.44 -13.84 -12.46
N TYR A 107 -17.39 -13.93 -11.64
CA TYR A 107 -17.49 -14.55 -10.32
C TYR A 107 -18.35 -13.71 -9.36
N ARG A 108 -18.21 -12.38 -9.37
CA ARG A 108 -19.08 -11.48 -8.60
C ARG A 108 -20.52 -11.52 -9.09
N GLU A 109 -20.76 -11.72 -10.38
CA GLU A 109 -22.09 -11.97 -10.92
C GLU A 109 -22.68 -13.27 -10.38
N PHE A 110 -21.92 -14.36 -10.49
CA PHE A 110 -22.33 -15.67 -10.03
C PHE A 110 -22.61 -15.70 -8.51
N LEU A 111 -21.82 -14.95 -7.73
CA LEU A 111 -21.93 -14.86 -6.28
C LEU A 111 -22.89 -13.74 -5.80
N ASP A 112 -23.53 -13.00 -6.71
CA ASP A 112 -24.34 -11.80 -6.42
C ASP A 112 -23.62 -10.75 -5.55
N PHE A 113 -22.34 -10.54 -5.86
CA PHE A 113 -21.43 -9.58 -5.23
C PHE A 113 -21.08 -8.38 -6.15
N LYS A 114 -21.85 -8.15 -7.22
CA LYS A 114 -21.66 -6.98 -8.09
C LYS A 114 -21.88 -5.70 -7.29
N LEU A 115 -20.94 -4.76 -7.41
CA LEU A 115 -21.04 -3.43 -6.80
C LEU A 115 -21.58 -2.38 -7.80
N TYR A 116 -21.22 -2.52 -9.08
CA TYR A 116 -21.64 -1.65 -10.17
C TYR A 116 -22.44 -2.45 -11.21
N ASP A 117 -23.36 -1.77 -11.87
CA ASP A 117 -24.17 -2.28 -12.97
C ASP A 117 -23.36 -2.34 -14.28
N ASP A 118 -24.02 -2.76 -15.37
CA ASP A 118 -23.36 -2.89 -16.66
C ASP A 118 -22.97 -1.54 -17.30
N ASN A 119 -23.54 -0.44 -16.81
CA ASN A 119 -23.21 0.93 -17.21
C ASN A 119 -22.13 1.57 -16.30
N GLY A 120 -21.62 0.83 -15.31
CA GLY A 120 -20.64 1.32 -14.35
C GLY A 120 -21.26 2.17 -13.22
N MET A 121 -22.58 2.17 -13.06
CA MET A 121 -23.28 2.89 -12.00
C MET A 121 -23.41 2.02 -10.74
N PRO A 122 -23.34 2.60 -9.52
CA PRO A 122 -23.57 1.86 -8.29
C PRO A 122 -24.94 1.17 -8.28
N ILE A 123 -24.99 -0.10 -7.86
CA ILE A 123 -26.24 -0.86 -7.74
C ILE A 123 -26.97 -0.44 -6.46
N VAL A 124 -28.14 0.17 -6.61
CA VAL A 124 -29.05 0.50 -5.50
C VAL A 124 -29.67 -0.79 -4.95
N ASP A 125 -29.66 -0.95 -3.63
CA ASP A 125 -30.13 -2.16 -2.96
C ASP A 125 -30.80 -1.86 -1.62
N ASP A 126 -32.14 -1.93 -1.58
CA ASP A 126 -32.95 -1.62 -0.40
C ASP A 126 -32.84 -2.68 0.73
N THR A 127 -32.14 -3.80 0.48
CA THR A 127 -31.90 -4.84 1.49
C THR A 127 -30.72 -4.51 2.39
N ILE A 128 -29.90 -3.51 2.02
CA ILE A 128 -28.75 -3.05 2.79
C ILE A 128 -29.19 -2.55 4.17
N ARG A 129 -28.40 -2.89 5.20
CA ARG A 129 -28.63 -2.47 6.60
C ARG A 129 -27.43 -1.78 7.23
N ILE A 130 -26.28 -1.78 6.56
CA ILE A 130 -25.09 -1.13 7.09
C ILE A 130 -25.32 0.38 7.13
N LYS A 131 -24.90 0.99 8.24
CA LYS A 131 -24.97 2.43 8.43
C LYS A 131 -23.63 3.07 8.11
N ASN A 132 -23.70 4.25 7.51
CA ASN A 132 -22.54 5.11 7.34
C ASN A 132 -22.12 5.75 8.68
N LEU A 133 -21.03 6.53 8.65
CA LEU A 133 -20.47 7.18 9.84
C LEU A 133 -21.33 8.34 10.38
N GLU A 134 -22.42 8.70 9.70
CA GLU A 134 -23.47 9.63 10.18
C GLU A 134 -24.70 8.89 10.72
N GLY A 135 -24.71 7.55 10.68
CA GLY A 135 -25.82 6.71 11.15
C GLY A 135 -26.93 6.46 10.12
N ASN A 136 -26.79 6.94 8.89
CA ASN A 136 -27.74 6.71 7.79
C ASN A 136 -27.49 5.36 7.13
N VAL A 137 -28.53 4.66 6.68
CA VAL A 137 -28.38 3.39 5.94
C VAL A 137 -27.81 3.68 4.54
N ALA A 138 -26.78 2.94 4.15
CA ALA A 138 -26.17 3.05 2.83
C ALA A 138 -27.19 2.69 1.73
N LYS A 139 -27.17 3.45 0.63
CA LYS A 139 -28.19 3.35 -0.43
C LYS A 139 -27.83 2.34 -1.52
N ASP A 140 -26.55 2.13 -1.74
CA ASP A 140 -26.03 1.27 -2.80
C ASP A 140 -24.93 0.33 -2.28
N ARG A 141 -24.67 -0.72 -3.06
CA ARG A 141 -23.72 -1.78 -2.71
C ARG A 141 -22.29 -1.26 -2.59
N VAL A 142 -21.92 -0.20 -3.31
CA VAL A 142 -20.58 0.40 -3.26
C VAL A 142 -20.37 1.11 -1.93
N GLU A 143 -21.30 2.00 -1.56
CA GLU A 143 -21.32 2.71 -0.28
C GLU A 143 -21.36 1.71 0.88
N ALA A 144 -22.16 0.65 0.76
CA ALA A 144 -22.25 -0.38 1.78
C ALA A 144 -20.94 -1.15 1.96
N TYR A 145 -20.32 -1.59 0.86
CA TYR A 145 -19.03 -2.27 0.90
C TYR A 145 -17.94 -1.36 1.46
N TRP A 146 -17.91 -0.11 1.03
CA TRP A 146 -16.96 0.89 1.53
C TRP A 146 -17.11 1.12 3.03
N ASN A 147 -18.32 1.36 3.52
CA ASN A 147 -18.59 1.54 4.94
C ASN A 147 -18.22 0.30 5.76
N TYR A 148 -18.51 -0.89 5.23
CA TYR A 148 -18.06 -2.15 5.84
C TYR A 148 -16.53 -2.20 5.94
N TYR A 149 -15.85 -1.89 4.84
CA TYR A 149 -14.41 -1.95 4.75
C TYR A 149 -13.75 -0.98 5.72
N ILE A 150 -14.07 0.31 5.68
CA ILE A 150 -13.43 1.32 6.53
C ILE A 150 -13.73 1.10 8.02
N GLN A 151 -14.95 0.72 8.37
CA GLN A 151 -15.32 0.44 9.76
C GLN A 151 -14.67 -0.84 10.28
N SER A 152 -14.43 -1.84 9.42
CA SER A 152 -13.67 -3.05 9.79
C SER A 152 -12.22 -2.70 10.15
N GLN A 153 -11.63 -1.76 9.41
CA GLN A 153 -10.30 -1.21 9.69
C GLN A 153 -10.28 -0.31 10.94
N GLY A 154 -11.44 0.15 11.41
CA GLY A 154 -11.59 0.91 12.66
C GLY A 154 -11.95 2.38 12.48
N VAL A 155 -12.08 2.86 11.24
CA VAL A 155 -12.47 4.25 10.94
C VAL A 155 -13.81 4.59 11.59
N GLY A 156 -13.85 5.69 12.36
CA GLY A 156 -15.03 6.15 13.09
C GLY A 156 -15.45 5.28 14.27
N LYS A 157 -14.72 4.20 14.58
CA LYS A 157 -14.98 3.32 15.74
C LYS A 157 -13.88 3.39 16.79
N ARG A 158 -12.63 3.49 16.36
CA ARG A 158 -11.44 3.50 17.23
C ARG A 158 -10.36 4.35 16.60
N ASN A 159 -9.51 4.94 17.43
CA ASN A 159 -8.41 5.75 16.93
C ASN A 159 -7.07 5.01 16.86
N VAL A 160 -6.97 3.81 17.45
CA VAL A 160 -5.90 2.83 17.23
C VAL A 160 -6.49 1.55 16.63
N SER A 161 -6.00 1.17 15.46
CA SER A 161 -6.52 0.03 14.71
C SER A 161 -5.73 -1.25 14.95
N GLY A 162 -4.42 -1.15 15.13
CA GLY A 162 -3.55 -2.31 15.18
C GLY A 162 -2.15 -2.02 15.67
N ILE A 163 -1.47 -3.11 16.03
CA ILE A 163 -0.06 -3.17 16.39
C ILE A 163 0.58 -4.12 15.40
N TRP A 164 1.58 -3.66 14.65
CA TRP A 164 2.35 -4.47 13.73
C TRP A 164 3.75 -4.71 14.30
N ARG A 165 4.15 -5.97 14.44
CA ARG A 165 5.48 -6.36 14.87
C ARG A 165 6.27 -6.91 13.68
N ASP A 166 7.43 -6.30 13.43
CA ASP A 166 8.47 -6.84 12.57
C ASP A 166 9.34 -7.78 13.43
N GLN A 167 9.31 -9.07 13.09
CA GLN A 167 10.01 -10.12 13.84
C GLN A 167 11.53 -10.01 13.70
N ASP A 168 12.03 -9.59 12.53
CA ASP A 168 13.46 -9.53 12.25
C ASP A 168 14.12 -8.36 12.98
N LYS A 169 13.37 -7.25 13.15
CA LYS A 169 13.83 -6.05 13.85
C LYS A 169 13.52 -6.03 15.34
N ASP A 170 12.72 -6.99 15.82
CA ASP A 170 12.12 -6.98 17.16
C ASP A 170 11.47 -5.62 17.50
N ALA A 171 10.79 -5.04 16.52
CA ALA A 171 10.27 -3.68 16.59
C ALA A 171 8.78 -3.64 16.25
N ILE A 172 8.09 -2.67 16.83
CA ILE A 172 6.65 -2.50 16.71
C ILE A 172 6.32 -1.14 16.08
N ALA A 173 5.36 -1.15 15.16
CA ALA A 173 4.66 0.03 14.69
C ALA A 173 3.19 -0.04 15.11
N MET A 174 2.59 1.11 15.40
CA MET A 174 1.14 1.24 15.63
C MET A 174 0.53 2.06 14.50
N PHE A 175 -0.73 1.80 14.21
CA PHE A 175 -1.47 2.54 13.21
C PHE A 175 -2.94 2.68 13.59
N GLY A 176 -3.60 3.67 12.99
CA GLY A 176 -5.01 3.93 13.21
C GLY A 176 -5.52 5.09 12.35
N TYR A 177 -6.65 5.63 12.76
CA TYR A 177 -7.35 6.70 12.05
C TYR A 177 -7.80 7.77 13.04
N LEU A 178 -7.68 9.03 12.65
CA LEU A 178 -8.14 10.18 13.42
C LEU A 178 -9.07 11.02 12.55
N THR A 179 -10.05 11.67 13.16
CA THR A 179 -10.78 12.74 12.50
C THR A 179 -9.83 13.89 12.17
N LYS A 180 -10.10 14.61 11.09
CA LYS A 180 -9.22 15.68 10.60
C LYS A 180 -8.89 16.72 11.69
N ASP A 181 -9.85 17.10 12.51
CA ASP A 181 -9.71 18.11 13.57
C ASP A 181 -8.77 17.67 14.72
N ILE A 182 -8.74 16.37 15.05
CA ILE A 182 -7.78 15.80 16.00
C ILE A 182 -6.42 15.60 15.32
N ALA A 183 -6.44 15.08 14.09
CA ALA A 183 -5.24 14.79 13.31
C ALA A 183 -4.39 16.02 13.04
N GLU A 184 -4.98 17.21 12.92
CA GLU A 184 -4.23 18.47 12.76
C GLU A 184 -3.41 18.84 14.02
N LYS A 185 -3.82 18.39 15.20
CA LYS A 185 -3.20 18.76 16.50
C LYS A 185 -2.32 17.65 17.08
N ALA A 186 -2.71 16.39 16.89
CA ALA A 186 -1.99 15.24 17.44
C ALA A 186 -0.74 14.92 16.60
N ASN A 187 0.46 15.03 17.16
CA ASN A 187 1.72 14.73 16.45
C ASN A 187 2.49 13.56 17.05
N PHE A 188 2.15 13.17 18.28
CA PHE A 188 2.80 12.09 19.01
C PHE A 188 1.76 11.18 19.67
N ILE A 189 2.16 9.95 19.94
CA ILE A 189 1.55 9.11 20.98
C ILE A 189 2.47 9.15 22.18
N ALA A 190 1.90 9.45 23.34
CA ALA A 190 2.58 9.46 24.62
C ALA A 190 2.27 8.18 25.39
N PHE A 191 3.28 7.68 26.09
CA PHE A 191 3.27 6.51 26.96
C PHE A 191 3.69 6.96 28.35
N LYS A 192 2.72 7.07 29.26
CA LYS A 192 2.97 7.38 30.65
C LYS A 192 3.08 6.10 31.45
N ASP A 193 4.27 5.82 31.94
CA ASP A 193 4.57 4.68 32.81
C ASP A 193 3.72 4.77 34.09
N LYS A 194 2.98 3.70 34.40
CA LYS A 194 2.08 3.68 35.56
C LYS A 194 2.83 3.56 36.89
N ASP A 195 4.07 3.06 36.88
CA ASP A 195 4.84 2.81 38.09
C ASP A 195 5.56 4.08 38.56
N ASN A 196 6.21 4.80 37.63
CA ASN A 196 7.05 5.96 37.95
C ASN A 196 6.56 7.29 37.35
N GLY A 197 5.55 7.28 36.48
CA GLY A 197 4.99 8.47 35.84
C GLY A 197 5.84 9.06 34.71
N GLU A 198 6.94 8.41 34.32
CA GLU A 198 7.80 8.83 33.19
C GLU A 198 6.99 8.80 31.89
N ILE A 199 7.11 9.86 31.09
CA ILE A 199 6.44 9.98 29.80
C ILE A 199 7.47 9.81 28.70
N LYS A 200 7.20 8.87 27.79
CA LYS A 200 7.93 8.71 26.54
C LYS A 200 6.99 8.90 25.37
N THR A 201 7.48 9.40 24.25
CA THR A 201 6.66 9.71 23.10
C THR A 201 7.20 9.06 21.82
N ILE A 202 6.32 8.85 20.87
CA ILE A 202 6.64 8.38 19.52
C ILE A 202 5.91 9.27 18.51
N ALA A 203 6.62 9.75 17.50
CA ALA A 203 6.01 10.59 16.47
C ALA A 203 5.07 9.76 15.58
N ILE A 204 3.93 10.35 15.20
CA ILE A 204 3.03 9.77 14.20
C ILE A 204 3.21 10.43 12.84
N LYS A 205 3.28 9.62 11.79
CA LYS A 205 3.30 10.05 10.39
C LYS A 205 1.88 9.97 9.83
N LYS A 206 1.51 10.97 9.02
CA LYS A 206 0.17 11.10 8.44
C LYS A 206 0.21 11.13 6.91
N GLN A 207 1.35 11.53 6.32
CA GLN A 207 1.52 11.64 4.88
C GLN A 207 1.73 10.26 4.25
N ASN A 208 1.07 10.02 3.11
CA ASN A 208 1.18 8.77 2.34
C ASN A 208 0.88 7.51 3.16
N THR A 209 -0.02 7.62 4.13
CA THR A 209 -0.40 6.52 5.04
C THR A 209 -1.73 5.86 4.67
N ASN A 210 -2.45 6.39 3.68
CA ASN A 210 -3.69 5.84 3.17
C ASN A 210 -3.67 5.75 1.64
N ASN A 211 -4.19 4.65 1.12
CA ASN A 211 -4.49 4.45 -0.29
C ASN A 211 -5.93 3.91 -0.51
N MET A 212 -6.78 3.96 0.52
CA MET A 212 -8.16 3.48 0.47
C MET A 212 -9.02 4.48 -0.31
N PHE A 213 -9.69 3.97 -1.34
CA PHE A 213 -10.72 4.66 -2.10
C PHE A 213 -11.69 3.66 -2.71
N TYR A 214 -12.83 4.16 -3.17
CA TYR A 214 -13.66 3.46 -4.16
C TYR A 214 -13.95 4.39 -5.34
N TYR A 215 -14.41 3.80 -6.44
CA TYR A 215 -14.78 4.56 -7.64
C TYR A 215 -16.24 5.01 -7.57
N LYS A 216 -16.53 6.30 -7.78
CA LYS A 216 -17.93 6.76 -7.77
C LYS A 216 -18.73 6.17 -8.95
N THR A 217 -18.04 5.93 -10.07
CA THR A 217 -18.53 5.18 -11.23
C THR A 217 -17.41 4.28 -11.74
N GLN A 218 -17.74 3.08 -12.23
CA GLN A 218 -16.76 2.15 -12.77
C GLN A 218 -16.51 2.43 -14.27
N ASP A 219 -15.37 3.05 -14.57
CA ASP A 219 -14.94 3.40 -15.93
C ASP A 219 -13.47 2.97 -16.14
N LEU A 220 -13.15 2.48 -17.34
CA LEU A 220 -11.81 2.07 -17.76
C LEU A 220 -10.81 3.24 -17.74
N GLU A 221 -11.29 4.47 -17.93
CA GLU A 221 -10.46 5.67 -17.95
C GLU A 221 -10.24 6.27 -16.56
N ASN A 222 -10.82 5.72 -15.50
CA ASN A 222 -10.73 6.31 -14.16
C ASN A 222 -9.29 6.57 -13.70
N GLU A 223 -8.36 5.65 -13.96
CA GLU A 223 -6.95 5.84 -13.62
C GLU A 223 -6.30 6.97 -14.44
N ILE A 224 -6.64 7.05 -15.74
CA ILE A 224 -6.13 8.11 -16.62
C ILE A 224 -6.66 9.47 -16.17
N LYS A 225 -7.97 9.56 -15.90
CA LYS A 225 -8.65 10.76 -15.38
C LYS A 225 -8.01 11.20 -14.06
N PHE A 226 -7.82 10.27 -13.12
CA PHE A 226 -7.17 10.55 -11.84
C PHE A 226 -5.73 11.04 -12.01
N ASN A 227 -4.93 10.37 -12.84
CA ASN A 227 -3.54 10.77 -13.11
C ASN A 227 -3.44 12.14 -13.80
N ASN A 228 -4.47 12.52 -14.56
CA ASN A 228 -4.60 13.85 -15.17
C ASN A 228 -5.17 14.91 -14.21
N GLY A 229 -5.41 14.56 -12.94
CA GLY A 229 -5.82 15.48 -11.88
C GLY A 229 -7.32 15.50 -11.56
N ASP A 230 -8.14 14.66 -12.18
CA ASP A 230 -9.56 14.54 -11.83
C ASP A 230 -9.74 13.69 -10.56
N THR A 231 -9.87 14.35 -9.41
CA THR A 231 -10.12 13.68 -8.13
C THR A 231 -11.57 13.23 -7.96
N SER A 232 -12.49 13.66 -8.82
CA SER A 232 -13.92 13.37 -8.68
C SER A 232 -14.27 11.92 -8.96
N VAL A 233 -13.42 11.19 -9.70
CA VAL A 233 -13.62 9.77 -10.04
C VAL A 233 -13.55 8.85 -8.82
N ARG A 234 -12.86 9.27 -7.75
CA ARG A 234 -12.70 8.51 -6.51
C ARG A 234 -13.49 9.15 -5.38
N HIS A 235 -13.89 8.31 -4.43
CA HIS A 235 -14.27 8.72 -3.10
C HIS A 235 -13.23 8.18 -2.12
N THR A 236 -12.76 9.03 -1.22
CA THR A 236 -11.65 8.74 -0.29
C THR A 236 -12.05 8.98 1.16
N LEU A 237 -11.24 8.49 2.11
CA LEU A 237 -11.43 8.82 3.52
C LEU A 237 -11.47 10.33 3.82
N ALA A 238 -10.87 11.17 2.99
CA ALA A 238 -10.87 12.61 3.19
C ALA A 238 -12.24 13.25 2.92
N GLU A 239 -13.13 12.57 2.19
CA GLU A 239 -14.49 13.01 1.84
C GLU A 239 -15.56 12.39 2.75
N GLU A 240 -15.16 11.51 3.69
CA GLU A 240 -16.07 10.81 4.57
C GLU A 240 -16.66 11.73 5.62
N LYS A 241 -17.99 11.85 5.62
CA LYS A 241 -18.72 12.61 6.64
C LYS A 241 -18.99 11.74 7.85
N TYR A 242 -18.90 12.34 9.03
CA TYR A 242 -19.08 11.62 10.28
C TYR A 242 -19.86 12.46 11.29
N ASP A 243 -20.61 11.76 12.13
CA ASP A 243 -21.36 12.31 13.25
C ASP A 243 -21.46 11.21 14.33
N TYR A 244 -20.55 11.23 15.30
CA TYR A 244 -20.47 10.20 16.34
C TYR A 244 -19.95 10.75 17.67
N THR A 245 -20.10 9.97 18.73
CA THR A 245 -19.59 10.28 20.06
C THR A 245 -18.63 9.19 20.51
N ASP A 246 -17.48 9.60 21.02
CA ASP A 246 -16.45 8.72 21.58
C ASP A 246 -15.95 9.28 22.93
N LYS A 247 -14.87 8.71 23.47
CA LYS A 247 -14.27 9.20 24.74
C LYS A 247 -13.77 10.64 24.71
N ASN A 248 -13.48 11.16 23.53
CA ASN A 248 -12.99 12.51 23.27
C ASN A 248 -14.13 13.51 23.03
N GLY A 249 -15.39 13.07 23.14
CA GLY A 249 -16.57 13.91 23.03
C GLY A 249 -17.38 13.61 21.76
N HIS A 250 -18.16 14.60 21.33
CA HIS A 250 -18.97 14.52 20.13
C HIS A 250 -18.22 15.12 18.95
N HIS A 251 -18.10 14.35 17.87
CA HIS A 251 -17.36 14.69 16.66
C HIS A 251 -18.33 14.77 15.48
N LYS A 252 -18.28 15.89 14.78
CA LYS A 252 -19.06 16.10 13.55
C LYS A 252 -18.22 16.85 12.54
N GLY A 253 -18.11 16.31 11.34
CA GLY A 253 -17.29 16.91 10.30
C GLY A 253 -17.10 16.03 9.08
N GLU A 254 -16.01 16.29 8.37
CA GLU A 254 -15.63 15.58 7.16
C GLU A 254 -14.13 15.28 7.17
N GLY A 255 -13.79 14.06 6.78
CA GLY A 255 -12.43 13.60 6.56
C GLY A 255 -11.78 12.88 7.74
N PHE A 256 -11.19 11.74 7.42
CA PHE A 256 -10.30 10.97 8.30
C PHE A 256 -8.87 10.98 7.78
N VAL A 257 -7.93 10.97 8.72
CA VAL A 257 -6.50 10.90 8.48
C VAL A 257 -5.98 9.61 9.11
N SER A 258 -5.43 8.73 8.30
CA SER A 258 -4.66 7.59 8.80
C SER A 258 -3.35 8.06 9.40
N TRP A 259 -2.87 7.34 10.39
CA TRP A 259 -1.57 7.58 10.98
C TRP A 259 -0.83 6.27 11.23
N VAL A 260 0.50 6.34 11.21
CA VAL A 260 1.38 5.23 11.56
C VAL A 260 2.60 5.75 12.31
N THR A 261 3.10 4.99 13.28
CA THR A 261 4.37 5.32 13.93
C THR A 261 5.56 4.78 13.15
N ASN A 262 6.77 5.25 13.46
CA ASN A 262 7.95 4.47 13.10
C ASN A 262 7.95 3.12 13.86
N TYR A 263 8.77 2.20 13.38
CA TYR A 263 9.10 0.99 14.13
C TYR A 263 9.96 1.36 15.33
N GLU A 264 9.51 0.98 16.52
CA GLU A 264 10.21 1.22 17.77
C GLU A 264 10.40 -0.06 18.56
N VAL A 265 11.52 -0.11 19.28
CA VAL A 265 11.92 -1.26 20.07
C VAL A 265 11.25 -1.21 21.45
N MET A 266 10.50 -2.26 21.79
CA MET A 266 9.76 -2.38 23.05
C MET A 266 10.19 -3.61 23.87
N SER A 267 11.49 -3.94 23.82
CA SER A 267 12.08 -5.11 24.48
C SER A 267 13.26 -4.70 25.38
N ARG A 268 13.98 -5.67 25.96
CA ARG A 268 15.02 -5.41 26.99
C ARG A 268 16.31 -4.76 26.47
N TYR A 269 16.37 -4.32 25.22
CA TYR A 269 17.55 -3.66 24.66
C TYR A 269 17.82 -2.29 25.31
N ARG A 270 19.07 -1.83 25.22
CA ARG A 270 19.52 -0.57 25.81
C ARG A 270 18.79 0.64 25.22
N ASP A 271 18.59 0.63 23.91
CA ASP A 271 18.00 1.74 23.15
C ASP A 271 16.50 1.52 22.90
N ASN A 272 15.79 0.99 23.91
CA ASN A 272 14.35 0.78 23.81
C ASN A 272 13.55 2.08 24.00
N LEU A 273 12.41 2.15 23.31
CA LEU A 273 11.39 3.13 23.65
C LEU A 273 10.75 2.74 24.98
N LEU A 274 10.17 1.56 25.08
CA LEU A 274 9.45 1.10 26.27
C LEU A 274 10.09 -0.15 26.86
N LYS A 275 10.10 -0.24 28.20
CA LYS A 275 10.68 -1.37 28.91
C LYS A 275 9.60 -2.44 29.16
N PRO A 276 9.89 -3.72 28.87
CA PRO A 276 9.00 -4.81 29.25
C PRO A 276 9.08 -5.11 30.76
N GLY A 277 8.15 -5.93 31.25
CA GLY A 277 8.19 -6.48 32.61
C GLY A 277 7.63 -7.89 32.70
N LEU A 278 8.07 -8.64 33.72
CA LEU A 278 7.76 -10.07 33.89
C LEU A 278 6.24 -10.34 34.01
N HIS A 279 5.51 -9.39 34.62
CA HIS A 279 4.05 -9.45 34.78
C HIS A 279 3.29 -8.51 33.83
N GLY A 280 3.96 -8.03 32.78
CA GLY A 280 3.41 -7.04 31.87
C GLY A 280 3.53 -5.63 32.45
N LYS A 281 4.49 -4.85 31.95
CA LYS A 281 4.62 -3.45 32.33
C LYS A 281 3.57 -2.61 31.62
N ARG A 282 2.95 -1.67 32.34
CA ARG A 282 1.77 -0.91 31.88
C ARG A 282 2.12 0.55 31.61
N TYR A 283 1.63 1.04 30.47
CA TYR A 283 1.80 2.40 30.00
C TYR A 283 0.45 2.98 29.60
N GLU A 284 -0.01 4.05 30.25
CA GLU A 284 -1.18 4.80 29.80
C GLU A 284 -0.87 5.51 28.49
N MET A 285 -1.78 5.40 27.52
CA MET A 285 -1.58 5.95 26.18
C MET A 285 -2.52 7.10 25.86
N TYR A 286 -2.02 8.11 25.16
CA TYR A 286 -2.81 9.23 24.63
C TYR A 286 -2.10 9.93 23.48
N PHE A 287 -2.85 10.68 22.67
CA PHE A 287 -2.29 11.56 21.64
C PHE A 287 -1.84 12.89 22.25
N ALA A 288 -0.68 13.37 21.81
CA ALA A 288 -0.08 14.63 22.25
C ALA A 288 0.34 15.51 21.06
N SER A 289 0.40 16.83 21.25
CA SER A 289 0.90 17.78 20.24
C SER A 289 2.41 17.91 20.24
N ASP A 290 3.05 17.63 21.38
CA ASP A 290 4.46 17.92 21.64
C ASP A 290 5.28 16.68 22.01
N GLU A 291 6.60 16.75 21.80
CA GLU A 291 7.53 15.64 22.07
C GLU A 291 7.65 15.33 23.57
N SER A 292 7.39 16.30 24.47
CA SER A 292 7.42 16.03 25.91
C SER A 292 6.17 15.26 26.39
N GLY A 293 5.14 15.15 25.55
CA GLY A 293 3.89 14.44 25.85
C GLY A 293 3.07 15.10 26.95
N LYS A 294 3.28 16.39 27.24
CA LYS A 294 2.57 17.12 28.29
C LYS A 294 1.30 17.78 27.77
N GLU A 295 1.27 18.15 26.50
CA GLU A 295 0.09 18.70 25.85
C GLU A 295 -0.77 17.56 25.29
N ARG A 296 -1.68 17.04 26.13
CA ARG A 296 -2.62 15.98 25.77
C ARG A 296 -3.71 16.53 24.83
N ILE A 297 -3.85 15.91 23.66
CA ILE A 297 -4.81 16.29 22.61
C ILE A 297 -6.06 15.41 22.64
N ALA A 298 -5.89 14.10 22.74
CA ALA A 298 -7.00 13.14 22.75
C ALA A 298 -6.60 11.87 23.51
N GLU A 299 -7.55 11.25 24.18
CA GLU A 299 -7.44 9.90 24.72
C GLU A 299 -7.48 8.86 23.60
N ILE A 300 -6.75 7.76 23.80
CA ILE A 300 -6.91 6.60 22.94
C ILE A 300 -8.28 5.97 23.17
N ASP A 301 -8.91 5.54 22.09
CA ASP A 301 -10.19 4.86 22.09
C ASP A 301 -10.12 3.60 21.21
N LEU A 302 -10.53 2.47 21.79
CA LEU A 302 -10.62 1.18 21.12
C LEU A 302 -12.04 0.86 20.61
N GLY A 303 -13.00 1.78 20.78
CA GLY A 303 -14.39 1.57 20.36
C GLY A 303 -15.01 0.43 21.15
N ASP A 304 -15.62 -0.54 20.49
CA ASP A 304 -16.19 -1.72 21.16
C ASP A 304 -15.13 -2.78 21.55
N TYR A 305 -13.87 -2.61 21.13
CA TYR A 305 -12.85 -3.63 21.38
C TYR A 305 -12.32 -3.53 22.81
N GLU A 306 -12.21 -4.68 23.49
CA GLU A 306 -11.57 -4.75 24.80
C GLU A 306 -10.04 -4.60 24.70
N SER A 307 -9.46 -5.11 23.61
CA SER A 307 -8.01 -5.04 23.38
C SER A 307 -7.63 -5.14 21.90
N VAL A 308 -6.41 -4.70 21.61
CA VAL A 308 -5.70 -4.83 20.34
C VAL A 308 -4.34 -5.47 20.60
N SER A 309 -4.01 -6.52 19.86
CA SER A 309 -2.77 -7.29 20.02
C SER A 309 -1.88 -7.20 18.79
N GLU A 310 -0.58 -7.43 18.99
CA GLU A 310 0.38 -7.49 17.88
C GLU A 310 0.02 -8.57 16.84
N ASN A 311 0.09 -8.20 15.57
CA ASN A 311 -0.13 -9.07 14.40
C ASN A 311 -1.41 -9.92 14.49
N GLY A 312 -2.45 -9.44 15.18
CA GLY A 312 -3.70 -10.18 15.38
C GLY A 312 -3.57 -11.46 16.22
N LYS A 313 -2.49 -11.62 17.00
CA LYS A 313 -2.33 -12.75 17.93
C LYS A 313 -3.45 -12.75 18.98
N THR A 314 -3.73 -13.92 19.56
CA THR A 314 -4.65 -13.96 20.70
C THR A 314 -4.09 -13.16 21.88
N PHE A 315 -4.96 -12.52 22.64
CA PHE A 315 -4.58 -11.64 23.75
C PHE A 315 -3.68 -12.31 24.81
N SER A 316 -3.86 -13.60 25.05
CA SER A 316 -3.06 -14.39 26.01
C SER A 316 -1.66 -14.72 25.48
N GLN A 317 -1.46 -14.68 24.18
CA GLN A 317 -0.20 -15.02 23.51
C GLN A 317 0.57 -13.79 23.02
N ALA A 318 -0.07 -12.61 23.02
CA ALA A 318 0.52 -11.38 22.54
C ALA A 318 1.40 -10.74 23.64
N PRO A 319 2.73 -10.71 23.49
CA PRO A 319 3.60 -10.06 24.45
C PRO A 319 3.47 -8.54 24.46
N THR A 320 3.02 -7.92 23.37
CA THR A 320 2.60 -6.51 23.36
C THR A 320 1.14 -6.39 22.96
N LYS A 321 0.38 -5.65 23.76
CA LYS A 321 -1.05 -5.42 23.55
C LYS A 321 -1.50 -4.09 24.13
N ILE A 322 -2.62 -3.59 23.67
CA ILE A 322 -3.30 -2.40 24.16
C ILE A 322 -4.66 -2.85 24.66
N GLU A 323 -5.04 -2.49 25.88
CA GLU A 323 -6.30 -2.94 26.50
C GLU A 323 -7.02 -1.82 27.23
N LYS A 324 -8.35 -1.97 27.34
CA LYS A 324 -9.17 -1.16 28.24
C LYS A 324 -8.97 -1.61 29.68
N VAL A 325 -8.68 -0.66 30.55
CA VAL A 325 -8.54 -0.88 31.98
C VAL A 325 -9.58 -0.05 32.71
N ILE A 326 -10.52 -0.75 33.35
CA ILE A 326 -11.59 -0.13 34.12
C ILE A 326 -11.17 -0.13 35.59
N THR A 327 -11.00 1.06 36.16
CA THR A 327 -10.69 1.27 37.57
C THR A 327 -11.84 1.99 38.26
N LYS A 328 -11.96 1.84 39.58
CA LYS A 328 -12.85 2.66 40.39
C LYS A 328 -12.01 3.67 41.17
N ASP A 329 -12.39 4.93 41.14
CA ASP A 329 -11.77 5.93 42.00
C ASP A 329 -12.21 5.76 43.47
N LYS A 330 -11.66 6.59 44.35
CA LYS A 330 -11.97 6.54 45.80
C LYS A 330 -13.42 6.91 46.12
N ASP A 331 -14.09 7.60 45.19
CA ASP A 331 -15.47 8.05 45.31
C ASP A 331 -16.46 7.07 44.63
N GLY A 332 -15.94 5.96 44.07
CA GLY A 332 -16.72 4.92 43.43
C GLY A 332 -17.03 5.16 41.94
N ASN A 333 -16.53 6.25 41.34
CA ASN A 333 -16.71 6.51 39.93
C ASN A 333 -15.83 5.58 39.09
N ILE A 334 -16.40 5.14 37.97
CA ILE A 334 -15.71 4.26 37.02
C ILE A 334 -14.82 5.14 36.12
N LYS A 335 -13.53 4.82 36.08
CA LYS A 335 -12.55 5.43 35.18
C LYS A 335 -12.01 4.37 34.22
N GLU A 336 -12.24 4.57 32.94
CA GLU A 336 -11.66 3.75 31.88
C GLU A 336 -10.40 4.42 31.32
N THR A 337 -9.26 3.71 31.36
CA THR A 337 -8.00 4.12 30.74
C THR A 337 -7.58 3.11 29.68
N ILE A 338 -6.93 3.57 28.62
CA ILE A 338 -6.30 2.67 27.64
C ILE A 338 -4.84 2.51 27.99
N GLU A 339 -4.41 1.26 28.18
CA GLU A 339 -3.05 0.93 28.59
C GLU A 339 -2.39 -0.01 27.59
N MET A 340 -1.16 0.29 27.20
CA MET A 340 -0.27 -0.67 26.58
C MET A 340 0.38 -1.54 27.65
N VAL A 341 0.34 -2.85 27.43
CA VAL A 341 0.96 -3.86 28.28
C VAL A 341 2.07 -4.53 27.50
N ILE A 342 3.28 -4.55 28.08
CA ILE A 342 4.47 -5.13 27.48
C ILE A 342 5.06 -6.19 28.41
N PHE A 343 4.97 -7.45 27.99
CA PHE A 343 5.57 -8.58 28.66
C PHE A 343 7.02 -8.78 28.25
N ASP A 344 7.80 -9.36 29.15
CA ASP A 344 9.12 -9.86 28.82
C ASP A 344 9.04 -10.94 27.75
N GLN A 345 9.72 -10.68 26.63
CA GLN A 345 9.85 -11.63 25.54
C GLN A 345 11.10 -12.46 25.78
N PHE A 346 10.92 -13.75 26.08
CA PHE A 346 12.02 -14.69 26.02
C PHE A 346 12.32 -14.99 24.55
N ASN A 347 13.28 -14.26 23.98
CA ASN A 347 14.07 -14.81 22.87
C ASN A 347 15.01 -15.87 23.46
N GLY A 348 14.45 -17.06 23.69
CA GLY A 348 15.17 -18.23 24.16
C GLY A 348 14.61 -19.43 23.43
N VAL A 349 15.43 -19.98 22.53
CA VAL A 349 15.28 -21.29 21.90
C VAL A 349 14.52 -22.26 22.82
N ASN A 350 13.40 -22.80 22.34
CA ASN A 350 12.83 -24.01 22.92
C ASN A 350 13.88 -25.11 22.77
N VAL A 351 14.65 -25.34 23.84
CA VAL A 351 15.32 -26.62 24.04
C VAL A 351 14.30 -27.49 24.74
N GLY A 352 13.50 -28.19 23.94
CA GLY A 352 12.63 -29.29 24.35
C GLY A 352 12.99 -30.50 23.51
#